data_AF-A0A4Q3F3Q7-F1
#
_entry.id   AF-A0A4Q3F3Q7-F1
#
_cell.length_a   1.000
_cell.length_b   1.000
_cell.length_c   1.000
_cell.angle_alpha   90.00
_cell.angle_beta   90.00
_cell.angle_gamma   90.00
#
_symmetry.space_group_name_H-M   'P 1'
#
loop_
_entity.id
_entity.type
_entity.pdbx_description
1 polymer ?
#
loop_
_entity_poly.entity_id
_entity_poly.type
_entity_poly.pdbx_seq_one_letter_code
_entity_poly.pdbx_strand_id
1 'polypeptide(L)'
;MSLIDFFSPVDAGRLLPKNGFNNGRLGTCITVFTDTFPDLENAKPDIALIGVLEDRNADGNSGCALGADYVREKLYQLFEGSYKTKITDLGNIRRGETVIDTYIAVKTVVA
;
A
#
# COMPACT_ATOMS: atom_id res chain seq x y z
N MET A 1 -20.19 2.42 4.87
CA MET A 1 -18.73 2.52 4.87
C MET A 1 -18.26 1.77 3.65
N SER A 2 -17.58 2.46 2.75
CA SER A 2 -16.99 1.90 1.54
C SER A 2 -15.54 1.49 1.82
N LEU A 3 -14.95 0.63 0.97
CA LEU A 3 -13.59 0.13 1.20
C LEU A 3 -12.54 1.26 1.24
N ILE A 4 -12.70 2.30 0.40
CA ILE A 4 -11.80 3.46 0.36
C ILE A 4 -11.75 4.21 1.70
N ASP A 5 -12.82 4.16 2.51
CA ASP A 5 -12.89 4.87 3.79
C ASP A 5 -11.83 4.39 4.80
N PHE A 6 -11.25 3.20 4.59
CA PHE A 6 -10.21 2.63 5.44
C PHE A 6 -8.78 3.01 5.03
N PHE A 7 -8.61 3.58 3.84
CA PHE A 7 -7.28 3.82 3.26
C PHE A 7 -6.99 5.30 3.09
N SER A 8 -5.78 5.68 3.48
CA SER A 8 -5.13 6.90 3.01
C SER A 8 -4.20 6.60 1.85
N PRO A 9 -4.10 7.49 0.86
CA PRO A 9 -3.22 7.29 -0.28
C PRO A 9 -1.74 7.27 0.12
N VAL A 10 -0.92 6.68 -0.76
CA VAL A 10 0.54 6.74 -0.61
C VAL A 10 1.08 8.08 -1.12
N ASP A 11 2.18 8.54 -0.53
CA ASP A 11 2.88 9.74 -0.98
C ASP A 11 3.65 9.47 -2.29
N ALA A 12 3.03 9.87 -3.40
CA ALA A 12 3.62 9.78 -4.73
C ALA A 12 4.96 10.52 -4.84
N GLY A 13 5.10 11.68 -4.20
CA GLY A 13 6.32 12.50 -4.26
C GLY A 13 7.51 11.83 -3.56
N ARG A 14 7.23 10.97 -2.58
CA ARG A 14 8.23 10.15 -1.89
C ARG A 14 8.55 8.85 -2.63
N LEU A 15 7.54 8.17 -3.14
CA LEU A 15 7.68 6.78 -3.60
C LEU A 15 7.89 6.65 -5.11
N LEU A 16 7.44 7.62 -5.90
CA LEU A 16 7.54 7.59 -7.36
C LEU A 16 8.68 8.51 -7.81
N PRO A 17 9.55 8.08 -8.73
CA PRO A 17 10.60 8.94 -9.24
C PRO A 17 9.98 10.15 -9.97
N LYS A 18 10.55 11.35 -9.78
CA LYS A 18 10.07 12.60 -10.38
C LYS A 18 9.94 12.57 -11.91
N ASN A 19 10.78 11.76 -12.57
CA ASN A 19 10.79 11.59 -14.02
C ASN A 19 10.04 10.32 -14.47
N GLY A 20 9.24 9.73 -13.57
CA GLY A 20 8.69 8.39 -13.74
C GLY A 20 9.76 7.31 -13.56
N PHE A 21 9.32 6.06 -13.52
CA PHE A 21 10.23 4.94 -13.58
C PHE A 21 10.77 4.78 -15.00
N ASN A 22 12.06 4.43 -15.12
CA ASN A 22 12.57 3.87 -16.37
C ASN A 22 11.78 2.60 -16.70
N ASN A 23 11.55 2.32 -17.99
CA ASN A 23 10.86 1.10 -18.43
C ASN A 23 11.44 -0.14 -17.76
N GLY A 24 10.57 -1.07 -17.33
CA GLY A 24 10.97 -2.33 -16.74
C GLY A 24 11.08 -2.35 -15.22
N ARG A 25 10.48 -1.41 -14.48
CA ARG A 25 10.44 -1.42 -13.00
C ARG A 25 9.13 -2.01 -12.50
N LEU A 26 9.17 -2.78 -11.43
CA LEU A 26 7.97 -3.39 -10.85
C LEU A 26 6.94 -2.32 -10.45
N GLY A 27 7.39 -1.15 -9.98
CA GLY A 27 6.51 -0.02 -9.66
C GLY A 27 5.66 0.47 -10.83
N THR A 28 6.09 0.29 -12.10
CA THR A 28 5.25 0.64 -13.27
C THR A 28 4.12 -0.35 -13.53
N CYS A 29 4.21 -1.55 -12.96
CA CYS A 29 3.23 -2.61 -13.13
C CYS A 29 2.16 -2.61 -12.02
N ILE A 30 2.32 -1.75 -11.00
CA ILE A 30 1.42 -1.69 -9.84
C ILE A 30 0.45 -0.54 -10.03
N THR A 31 -0.84 -0.80 -9.91
CA THR A 31 -1.86 0.26 -9.81
C THR A 31 -1.85 0.79 -8.38
N VAL A 32 -1.35 2.01 -8.18
CA VAL A 32 -1.11 2.55 -6.83
C VAL A 32 -2.14 3.63 -6.48
N PHE A 33 -2.73 3.55 -5.28
CA PHE A 33 -3.59 4.60 -4.75
C PHE A 33 -2.78 5.84 -4.32
N THR A 34 -2.74 6.87 -5.17
CA THR A 34 -2.15 8.19 -4.85
C THR A 34 -3.23 9.27 -4.72
N ASP A 35 -4.00 9.50 -5.78
CA ASP A 35 -5.06 10.52 -5.81
C ASP A 35 -6.41 9.89 -6.15
N THR A 36 -6.38 8.78 -6.89
CA THR A 36 -7.56 8.04 -7.34
C THR A 36 -7.50 6.62 -6.80
N PHE A 37 -8.56 6.19 -6.12
CA PHE A 37 -8.64 4.83 -5.60
C PHE A 37 -8.80 3.82 -6.74
N PRO A 38 -8.09 2.68 -6.73
CA PRO A 38 -8.18 1.68 -7.78
C PRO A 38 -9.59 1.09 -7.94
N ASP A 39 -10.03 0.91 -9.19
CA ASP A 39 -11.28 0.22 -9.51
C ASP A 39 -11.12 -1.30 -9.39
N LEU A 40 -11.53 -1.84 -8.25
CA LEU A 40 -11.39 -3.27 -7.95
C LEU A 40 -12.48 -4.15 -8.58
N GLU A 41 -13.58 -3.55 -9.04
CA GLU A 41 -14.68 -4.28 -9.67
C GLU A 41 -14.33 -4.62 -11.12
N ASN A 42 -13.85 -3.63 -11.88
CA ASN A 42 -13.49 -3.82 -13.30
C ASN A 42 -12.04 -4.30 -13.49
N ALA A 43 -11.15 -4.02 -12.54
CA ALA A 43 -9.74 -4.43 -12.58
C ALA A 43 -9.34 -5.24 -11.34
N LYS A 44 -9.97 -6.40 -11.15
CA LYS A 44 -9.66 -7.31 -10.05
C LYS A 44 -8.16 -7.68 -10.02
N PRO A 45 -7.45 -7.38 -8.91
CA PRO A 45 -6.03 -7.73 -8.77
C PRO A 45 -5.84 -9.19 -8.41
N ASP A 46 -4.68 -9.74 -8.77
CA ASP A 46 -4.19 -11.03 -8.26
C ASP A 46 -3.54 -10.84 -6.88
N ILE A 47 -2.91 -9.68 -6.66
CA ILE A 47 -2.27 -9.30 -5.41
C ILE A 47 -2.69 -7.88 -5.03
N ALA A 48 -3.17 -7.72 -3.80
CA ALA A 48 -3.39 -6.42 -3.19
C ALA A 48 -2.32 -6.15 -2.12
N LEU A 49 -1.67 -5.00 -2.18
CA LEU A 49 -0.77 -4.49 -1.16
C LEU A 49 -1.54 -3.53 -0.26
N ILE A 50 -1.36 -3.68 1.05
CA ILE A 50 -1.88 -2.77 2.07
C ILE A 50 -0.76 -2.46 3.06
N GLY A 51 -0.61 -1.19 3.42
CA GLY A 51 0.23 -0.77 4.54
C GLY A 51 -0.62 -0.60 5.80
N VAL A 52 -0.10 -1.00 6.96
CA VAL A 52 -0.75 -0.77 8.26
C VAL A 52 0.18 0.08 9.10
N LEU A 53 -0.19 1.34 9.33
CA LEU A 53 0.64 2.32 10.03
C LEU A 53 0.38 2.21 11.55
N GLU A 54 0.86 1.11 12.14
CA GLU A 54 0.69 0.81 13.57
C GLU A 54 2.02 0.32 14.18
N ASP A 55 2.36 0.88 15.34
CA ASP A 55 3.55 0.52 16.11
C ASP A 55 3.33 0.57 17.64
N ARG A 56 2.11 0.79 18.13
CA ARG A 56 1.81 0.93 19.57
C ARG A 56 2.16 -0.32 20.40
N ASN A 57 2.09 -1.51 19.79
CA ASN A 57 2.45 -2.78 20.42
C ASN A 57 3.78 -3.34 19.89
N ALA A 58 4.65 -2.51 19.31
CA ALA A 58 5.92 -2.91 18.74
C ALA A 58 7.06 -2.84 19.77
N ASP A 59 7.13 -3.83 20.67
CA ASP A 59 8.19 -3.91 21.68
C ASP A 59 9.59 -3.98 21.02
N GLY A 60 10.46 -3.03 21.38
CA GLY A 60 11.79 -2.89 20.78
C GLY A 60 11.82 -2.48 19.30
N ASN A 61 10.70 -2.06 18.69
CA ASN A 61 10.61 -1.75 17.26
C ASN A 61 9.75 -0.49 16.98
N SER A 62 9.91 0.55 17.81
CA SER A 62 9.22 1.83 17.61
C SER A 62 9.54 2.45 16.24
N GLY A 63 8.54 3.05 15.60
CA GLY A 63 8.68 3.63 14.26
C GLY A 63 8.38 2.64 13.13
N CYS A 64 8.10 1.36 13.42
CA CYS A 64 7.76 0.37 12.39
C CYS A 64 6.47 0.68 11.62
N ALA A 65 5.65 1.61 12.11
CA ALA A 65 4.52 2.17 11.38
C ALA A 65 4.94 2.80 10.04
N LEU A 66 6.20 3.23 9.88
CA LEU A 66 6.76 3.73 8.61
C LEU A 66 7.21 2.62 7.66
N GLY A 67 7.21 1.36 8.12
CA GLY A 67 7.81 0.22 7.42
C GLY A 67 7.21 -0.03 6.05
N ALA A 68 5.90 0.13 5.89
CA ALA A 68 5.22 -0.08 4.61
C ALA A 68 5.79 0.84 3.52
N ASP A 69 6.00 2.13 3.82
CA ASP A 69 6.55 3.07 2.85
C ASP A 69 8.03 2.78 2.54
N TYR A 70 8.83 2.42 3.54
CA TYR A 70 10.23 2.00 3.29
C TYR A 70 10.33 0.72 2.45
N VAL A 71 9.40 -0.22 2.63
CA VAL A 71 9.31 -1.41 1.77
C VAL A 71 8.94 -0.99 0.34
N ARG A 72 7.93 -0.13 0.16
CA ARG A 72 7.52 0.38 -1.17
C ARG A 72 8.68 1.06 -1.91
N GLU A 73 9.46 1.90 -1.22
CA GLU A 73 10.64 2.58 -1.80
C GLU A 73 11.61 1.59 -2.45
N LYS A 74 11.76 0.38 -1.92
CA LYS A 74 12.63 -0.66 -2.48
C LYS A 74 11.89 -1.56 -3.47
N LEU A 75 10.68 -1.99 -3.12
CA LEU A 75 9.86 -2.88 -3.92
C LEU A 75 9.58 -2.30 -5.31
N TYR A 76 9.23 -1.02 -5.39
CA TYR A 76 8.90 -0.36 -6.65
C TYR A 76 10.11 -0.21 -7.57
N GLN A 77 11.33 -0.21 -7.01
CA GLN A 77 12.58 -0.11 -7.77
C GLN A 77 13.06 -1.44 -8.35
N LEU A 78 12.50 -2.57 -7.93
CA LEU A 78 12.84 -3.88 -8.49
C LEU A 78 12.55 -3.88 -10.00
N PHE A 79 13.23 -4.75 -10.74
CA PHE A 79 12.89 -4.96 -12.15
C PHE A 79 11.62 -5.80 -12.26
N GLU A 80 10.77 -5.47 -13.23
CA GLU A 80 9.63 -6.33 -13.58
C GLU A 80 10.16 -7.65 -14.17
N GLY A 81 9.51 -8.76 -13.80
CA GLY A 81 9.77 -10.05 -14.42
C GLY A 81 8.80 -10.33 -15.57
N SER A 82 8.88 -11.52 -16.15
CA SER A 82 7.98 -11.96 -17.23
C SER A 82 6.57 -12.37 -16.76
N TYR A 83 6.13 -11.89 -15.59
CA TYR A 83 4.89 -12.28 -14.95
C TYR A 83 3.74 -11.36 -15.39
N LYS A 84 2.53 -11.90 -15.52
CA LYS A 84 1.32 -11.13 -15.87
C LYS A 84 0.46 -10.75 -14.66
N THR A 85 1.04 -10.78 -13.46
CA THR A 85 0.35 -10.58 -12.21
C THR A 85 -0.17 -9.14 -12.11
N LYS A 86 -1.48 -8.99 -11.89
CA LYS A 86 -2.10 -7.70 -11.62
C LYS A 86 -1.91 -7.37 -10.15
N ILE A 87 -1.08 -6.36 -9.88
CA ILE A 87 -0.80 -5.91 -8.51
C ILE A 87 -1.44 -4.54 -8.32
N THR A 88 -2.15 -4.40 -7.22
CA THR A 88 -2.73 -3.12 -6.79
C THR A 88 -2.22 -2.77 -5.40
N ASP A 89 -1.80 -1.53 -5.19
CA ASP A 89 -1.52 -0.99 -3.85
C ASP A 89 -2.68 -0.10 -3.41
N LEU A 90 -3.40 -0.52 -2.38
CA LEU A 90 -4.57 0.18 -1.85
C LEU A 90 -4.20 1.29 -0.88
N GLY A 91 -2.92 1.52 -0.62
CA GLY A 91 -2.44 2.55 0.28
C GLY A 91 -2.32 2.06 1.73
N ASN A 92 -2.67 2.94 2.66
CA ASN A 92 -2.33 2.79 4.08
C ASN A 92 -3.57 2.83 4.95
N ILE A 93 -3.74 1.82 5.80
CA ILE A 93 -4.63 1.88 6.97
C ILE A 93 -3.89 2.68 8.04
N ARG A 94 -4.47 3.82 8.43
CA ARG A 94 -3.93 4.66 9.51
C ARG A 94 -4.22 4.02 10.87
N ARG A 95 -3.39 4.33 11.87
CA ARG A 95 -3.71 4.05 13.27
C ARG A 95 -5.12 4.57 13.61
N GLY A 96 -5.93 3.70 14.21
CA GLY A 96 -7.21 4.07 14.80
C GLY A 96 -7.00 4.77 16.15
N GLU A 97 -8.09 5.21 16.77
CA GLU A 97 -8.05 5.82 18.10
C GLU A 97 -7.40 4.87 19.11
N THR A 98 -7.84 3.60 19.11
CA THR A 98 -7.25 2.50 19.88
C THR A 98 -6.59 1.47 18.96
N VAL A 99 -5.76 0.59 19.52
CA VAL A 99 -5.16 -0.53 18.76
C VAL A 99 -6.23 -1.48 18.25
N ILE A 100 -7.31 -1.67 19.04
CA ILE A 100 -8.45 -2.52 18.68
C ILE A 100 -9.12 -1.98 17.40
N ASP A 101 -9.26 -0.66 17.27
CA ASP A 101 -9.83 -0.04 16.07
C ASP A 101 -9.01 -0.37 14.82
N THR A 102 -7.68 -0.36 14.92
CA THR A 102 -6.80 -0.79 13.82
C THR A 102 -6.99 -2.27 13.49
N TYR A 103 -7.13 -3.14 14.49
CA TYR A 103 -7.40 -4.57 14.25
C TYR A 103 -8.75 -4.78 13.55
N ILE A 104 -9.79 -4.03 13.94
CA ILE A 104 -11.11 -4.08 13.30
C ILE A 104 -11.02 -3.59 11.86
N ALA A 105 -10.29 -2.50 11.59
CA ALA A 105 -10.08 -1.99 10.24
C ALA A 105 -9.40 -3.04 9.34
N VAL A 106 -8.30 -3.64 9.80
CA VAL A 106 -7.59 -4.69 9.05
C VAL A 106 -8.49 -5.90 8.82
N LYS A 107 -9.20 -6.37 9.85
CA LYS A 107 -10.15 -7.48 9.71
C LYS A 107 -11.23 -7.18 8.68
N THR A 108 -11.76 -5.96 8.67
CA THR A 108 -12.83 -5.54 7.76
C THR A 108 -12.35 -5.47 6.31
N VAL A 109 -11.10 -5.06 6.10
CA VAL A 109 -10.47 -4.95 4.77
C VAL A 109 -10.09 -6.32 4.18
N VAL A 110 -9.70 -7.29 5.01
CA VAL A 110 -9.15 -8.58 4.56
C VAL A 110 -10.18 -9.71 4.52
N ALA A 111 -11.27 -9.61 5.28
CA ALA A 111 -12.34 -10.62 5.34
C ALA A 111 -13.26 -10.60 4.11
#